data_AF-A0A1I7V6K0-F1
#
_entry.id   AF-A0A1I7V6K0-F1
#
_cell.length_a   1.000
_cell.length_b   1.000
_cell.length_c   1.000
_cell.angle_alpha   90.00
_cell.angle_beta   90.00
_cell.angle_gamma   90.00
#
_symmetry.space_group_name_H-M   'P 1'
#
loop_
_entity.id
_entity.type
_entity.pdbx_description
1 polymer ?
#
loop_
_entity_poly.entity_id
_entity_poly.type
_entity_poly.pdbx_seq_one_letter_code
_entity_poly.pdbx_strand_id
1 'polypeptide(L)'
;MAGTSKANDGDDFTSFGSSAKNVVNDINAKMEGNGGDDIVHKALNDDIQDGSNKDKSIPKQNDKEMDETKRKEGLEKRKEQEAALSEEELKNLREQSQAFKAQGNDHFGEGFWYEAAHSYTKALDICPLMYTSDRATYLSNRAAAYIKLRDWEKAIEDCSEALEIGAPNDKPLERRAHSYAQLEEKYEQAVEDYESLLKMYPNRKDYVKKIADLKQAINERNERMKREMISKLKDLGNMCLKPFGLSTDNFEMVQQPGGGYSISMKK
;
A
#
# COMPACT_ATOMS: atom_id res chain seq x y z
N MET A 1 4.66 56.92 -20.76
CA MET A 1 5.78 56.11 -20.25
C MET A 1 5.20 54.90 -19.54
N ALA A 2 5.77 53.73 -19.82
CA ALA A 2 5.32 52.41 -19.37
C ALA A 2 5.58 52.17 -17.87
N GLY A 3 4.88 51.20 -17.28
CA GLY A 3 5.18 50.70 -15.93
C GLY A 3 4.07 49.83 -15.35
N THR A 4 4.16 48.52 -15.59
CA THR A 4 3.26 47.42 -15.19
C THR A 4 3.52 46.87 -13.79
N SER A 5 2.52 46.16 -13.22
CA SER A 5 2.63 45.00 -12.29
C SER A 5 3.02 45.32 -10.83
N LYS A 6 2.40 44.81 -9.76
CA LYS A 6 1.87 43.44 -9.53
C LYS A 6 0.91 43.44 -8.32
N ALA A 7 -0.11 42.59 -8.39
CA ALA A 7 -1.01 42.21 -7.31
C ALA A 7 -0.26 41.41 -6.22
N ASN A 8 -0.73 41.53 -4.98
CA ASN A 8 -0.29 40.74 -3.84
C ASN A 8 -1.56 40.10 -3.24
N ASP A 9 -1.97 38.96 -3.81
CA ASP A 9 -3.00 38.10 -3.23
C ASP A 9 -2.30 37.18 -2.21
N GLY A 10 -2.37 37.59 -0.95
CA GLY A 10 -2.11 36.69 0.18
C GLY A 10 -3.40 35.98 0.51
N ASP A 11 -3.57 34.76 -0.02
CA ASP A 11 -4.72 33.94 0.31
C ASP A 11 -4.66 33.46 1.77
N ASP A 12 -5.77 33.76 2.42
CA ASP A 12 -6.08 33.72 3.84
C ASP A 12 -6.43 32.29 4.28
N PHE A 13 -5.62 31.70 5.18
CA PHE A 13 -5.88 30.38 5.76
C PHE A 13 -6.72 30.45 7.06
N THR A 14 -7.46 31.54 7.33
CA THR A 14 -8.16 31.73 8.62
C THR A 14 -9.70 31.64 8.58
N SER A 15 -10.29 30.95 7.60
CA SER A 15 -11.77 30.87 7.49
C SER A 15 -12.44 29.53 7.87
N PHE A 16 -11.71 28.52 8.35
CA PHE A 16 -12.32 27.20 8.68
C PHE A 16 -13.02 27.10 10.05
N GLY A 17 -13.03 28.17 10.87
CA GLY A 17 -13.44 28.11 12.28
C GLY A 17 -14.95 28.21 12.59
N SER A 18 -15.79 28.60 11.64
CA SER A 18 -17.20 28.98 11.97
C SER A 18 -18.28 28.06 11.38
N SER A 19 -17.96 27.24 10.37
CA SER A 19 -18.94 26.32 9.75
C SER A 19 -18.92 24.90 10.34
N ALA A 20 -17.84 24.52 11.03
CA ALA A 20 -17.67 23.19 11.62
C ALA A 20 -18.54 22.95 12.86
N LYS A 21 -18.93 24.00 13.59
CA LYS A 21 -19.72 23.88 14.83
C LYS A 21 -21.14 23.32 14.62
N ASN A 22 -21.70 23.50 13.42
CA ASN A 22 -23.07 23.04 13.14
C ASN A 22 -23.14 21.58 12.69
N VAL A 23 -22.06 21.02 12.12
CA VAL A 23 -22.01 19.62 11.68
C VAL A 23 -21.74 18.67 12.85
N VAL A 24 -21.00 19.14 13.86
CA VAL A 24 -20.61 18.34 15.05
C VAL A 24 -21.81 17.95 15.92
N ASN A 25 -22.84 18.81 16.01
CA ASN A 25 -23.99 18.55 16.88
C ASN A 25 -24.93 17.44 16.36
N ASP A 26 -25.05 17.26 15.05
CA ASP A 26 -25.93 16.23 14.47
C ASP A 26 -25.28 14.83 14.46
N ILE A 27 -23.95 14.75 14.50
CA ILE A 27 -23.20 13.47 14.47
C ILE A 27 -23.01 12.88 15.88
N ASN A 28 -22.95 13.72 16.92
CA ASN A 28 -22.71 13.29 18.31
C ASN A 28 -23.81 12.38 18.90
N ALA A 29 -24.96 12.22 18.25
CA ALA A 29 -26.06 11.38 18.74
C ALA A 29 -25.92 9.87 18.45
N LYS A 30 -24.85 9.40 17.79
CA LYS A 30 -24.67 7.98 17.42
C LYS A 30 -23.40 7.31 17.97
N MET A 31 -22.60 7.99 18.80
CA MET A 31 -21.31 7.47 19.25
C MET A 31 -21.40 6.62 20.52
N GLU A 32 -21.92 5.40 20.40
CA GLU A 32 -21.53 4.29 21.26
C GLU A 32 -21.44 3.01 20.41
N GLY A 33 -20.22 2.64 20.02
CA GLY A 33 -20.02 1.33 19.41
C GLY A 33 -18.75 1.17 18.59
N ASN A 34 -17.89 0.26 19.05
CA ASN A 34 -16.79 -0.34 18.31
C ASN A 34 -17.26 -1.12 17.03
N GLY A 35 -18.57 -1.15 16.74
CA GLY A 35 -19.19 -1.96 15.69
C GLY A 35 -18.94 -1.49 14.25
N GLY A 36 -18.40 -0.28 14.05
CA GLY A 36 -18.11 0.22 12.71
C GLY A 36 -16.95 -0.51 12.02
N ASP A 37 -15.98 -1.04 12.78
CA ASP A 37 -14.80 -1.72 12.19
C ASP A 37 -15.10 -3.14 11.73
N ASP A 38 -16.22 -3.71 12.18
CA ASP A 38 -16.73 -5.01 11.76
C ASP A 38 -17.37 -4.93 10.37
N ILE A 39 -18.00 -3.80 10.03
CA ILE A 39 -18.56 -3.54 8.69
C ILE A 39 -17.46 -3.57 7.63
N VAL A 40 -16.36 -2.84 7.88
CA VAL A 40 -15.23 -2.75 6.94
C VAL A 40 -14.56 -4.12 6.75
N HIS A 41 -14.37 -4.86 7.83
CA HIS A 41 -13.76 -6.19 7.76
C HIS A 41 -14.67 -7.21 7.06
N LYS A 42 -15.96 -7.24 7.38
CA LYS A 42 -16.89 -8.22 6.81
C LYS A 42 -17.04 -8.04 5.30
N ALA A 43 -17.20 -6.81 4.83
CA ALA A 43 -17.38 -6.53 3.41
C ALA A 43 -16.11 -6.82 2.56
N LEU A 44 -14.92 -6.90 3.15
CA LEU A 44 -13.71 -7.34 2.42
C LEU A 44 -13.73 -8.83 2.07
N ASN A 45 -14.43 -9.66 2.85
CA ASN A 45 -14.47 -11.12 2.62
C ASN A 45 -15.44 -11.54 1.50
N ASP A 46 -16.35 -10.66 1.08
CA ASP A 46 -17.50 -11.04 0.23
C ASP A 46 -17.32 -10.77 -1.28
N ASP A 47 -16.29 -10.03 -1.75
CA ASP A 47 -16.11 -9.72 -3.19
C ASP A 47 -14.65 -9.81 -3.64
N ILE A 48 -14.27 -10.88 -4.35
CA ILE A 48 -13.06 -10.92 -5.18
C ILE A 48 -13.38 -11.71 -6.47
N GLN A 49 -13.75 -10.99 -7.54
CA GLN A 49 -13.68 -11.50 -8.91
C GLN A 49 -12.74 -10.64 -9.77
N ASP A 50 -11.96 -11.35 -10.57
CA ASP A 50 -11.00 -11.02 -11.63
C ASP A 50 -11.15 -9.66 -12.36
N GLY A 51 -10.03 -9.11 -12.86
CA GLY A 51 -10.06 -8.16 -13.98
C GLY A 51 -9.00 -7.04 -14.00
N SER A 52 -7.92 -7.30 -14.75
CA SER A 52 -7.01 -6.38 -15.48
C SER A 52 -6.17 -5.32 -14.75
N ASN A 53 -4.87 -5.55 -14.91
CA ASN A 53 -3.69 -4.76 -14.55
C ASN A 53 -3.51 -3.54 -15.48
N LYS A 54 -3.09 -2.38 -14.94
CA LYS A 54 -2.55 -1.26 -15.73
C LYS A 54 -1.28 -0.72 -15.08
N ASP A 55 -0.19 -1.04 -15.76
CA ASP A 55 1.10 -0.37 -15.90
C ASP A 55 1.25 0.95 -15.11
N LYS A 56 2.10 0.94 -14.07
CA LYS A 56 2.63 2.14 -13.43
C LYS A 56 4.15 2.06 -13.44
N SER A 57 4.74 3.04 -14.12
CA SER A 57 6.18 3.29 -14.20
C SER A 57 6.82 3.47 -12.82
N ILE A 58 7.96 2.81 -12.61
CA ILE A 58 8.75 2.84 -11.37
C ILE A 58 9.37 4.24 -11.15
N PRO A 59 9.17 4.91 -9.99
CA PRO A 59 9.79 6.20 -9.69
C PRO A 59 11.31 6.08 -9.49
N LYS A 60 12.08 7.08 -9.95
CA LYS A 60 13.55 7.13 -9.84
C LYS A 60 13.99 7.42 -8.39
N GLN A 61 15.16 6.92 -7.99
CA GLN A 61 15.67 6.99 -6.61
C GLN A 61 15.81 8.43 -6.04
N ASN A 62 16.17 9.42 -6.86
CA ASN A 62 16.27 10.82 -6.42
C ASN A 62 14.91 11.45 -6.04
N ASP A 63 13.80 10.95 -6.59
CA ASP A 63 12.47 11.48 -6.28
C ASP A 63 12.00 11.04 -4.89
N LYS A 64 12.47 9.88 -4.41
CA LYS A 64 12.11 9.31 -3.10
C LYS A 64 12.79 10.01 -1.93
N GLU A 65 14.05 10.40 -2.05
CA GLU A 65 14.78 11.11 -0.97
C GLU A 65 14.24 12.52 -0.73
N MET A 66 13.90 13.24 -1.81
CA MET A 66 13.31 14.57 -1.72
C MET A 66 11.89 14.52 -1.13
N ASP A 67 11.12 13.48 -1.45
CA ASP A 67 9.78 13.25 -0.89
C ASP A 67 9.84 12.89 0.61
N GLU A 68 10.78 12.03 1.01
CA GLU A 68 10.96 11.67 2.42
C GLU A 68 11.41 12.85 3.29
N THR A 69 12.26 13.73 2.75
CA THR A 69 12.70 14.95 3.44
C THR A 69 11.52 15.89 3.69
N LYS A 70 10.69 16.15 2.68
CA LYS A 70 9.48 16.97 2.81
C LYS A 70 8.47 16.37 3.79
N ARG A 71 8.32 15.05 3.78
CA ARG A 71 7.45 14.33 4.73
C ARG A 71 7.92 14.53 6.17
N LYS A 72 9.24 14.43 6.42
CA LYS A 72 9.82 14.67 7.76
C LYS A 72 9.63 16.12 8.22
N GLU A 73 9.89 17.09 7.34
CA GLU A 73 9.65 18.51 7.64
C GLU A 73 8.18 18.79 7.96
N GLY A 74 7.24 18.21 7.18
CA GLY A 74 5.81 18.33 7.43
C GLY A 74 5.39 17.71 8.77
N LEU A 75 5.97 16.58 9.14
CA LEU A 75 5.69 15.91 10.41
C LEU A 75 6.20 16.72 11.62
N GLU A 76 7.40 17.29 11.55
CA GLU A 76 7.94 18.14 12.63
C GLU A 76 7.10 19.41 12.79
N LYS A 77 6.74 20.06 11.68
CA LYS A 77 5.83 21.21 11.71
C LYS A 77 4.49 20.87 12.38
N ARG A 78 3.93 19.70 12.08
CA ARG A 78 2.70 19.23 12.71
C ARG A 78 2.88 18.99 14.21
N LYS A 79 3.99 18.39 14.65
CA LYS A 79 4.30 18.20 16.07
C LYS A 79 4.39 19.53 16.82
N GLU A 80 5.04 20.54 16.24
CA GLU A 80 5.13 21.88 16.82
C GLU A 80 3.75 22.54 16.95
N GLN A 81 2.91 22.40 15.93
CA GLN A 81 1.53 22.90 15.95
C GLN A 81 0.69 22.21 17.03
N GLU A 82 0.76 20.88 17.13
CA GLU A 82 0.01 20.11 18.12
C GLU A 82 0.52 20.37 19.55
N ALA A 83 1.81 20.64 19.74
CA ALA A 83 2.39 20.99 21.04
C ALA A 83 1.93 22.36 21.56
N ALA A 84 1.44 23.24 20.68
CA ALA A 84 0.87 24.53 21.05
C ALA A 84 -0.62 24.45 21.46
N LEU A 85 -1.27 23.30 21.24
CA LEU A 85 -2.68 23.10 21.57
C LEU A 85 -2.84 22.64 23.03
N SER A 86 -3.94 23.05 23.64
CA SER A 86 -4.38 22.54 24.93
C SER A 86 -4.89 21.09 24.83
N GLU A 87 -4.88 20.37 25.96
CA GLU A 87 -5.42 19.00 26.02
C GLU A 87 -6.88 18.92 25.55
N GLU A 88 -7.68 19.93 25.87
CA GLU A 88 -9.09 19.99 25.46
C GLU A 88 -9.25 20.18 23.95
N GLU A 89 -8.40 21.00 23.32
CA GLU A 89 -8.38 21.16 21.85
C GLU A 89 -7.96 19.85 21.16
N LEU A 90 -6.94 19.16 21.69
CA LEU A 90 -6.51 17.86 21.17
C LEU A 90 -7.62 16.80 21.30
N LYS A 91 -8.34 16.80 22.42
CA LYS A 91 -9.49 15.91 22.62
C LYS A 91 -10.63 16.23 21.66
N ASN A 92 -10.95 17.50 21.44
CA ASN A 92 -11.96 17.92 20.47
C ASN A 92 -11.57 17.51 19.04
N LEU A 93 -10.30 17.69 18.65
CA LEU A 93 -9.79 17.22 17.36
C LEU A 93 -9.90 15.69 17.20
N ARG A 94 -9.64 14.94 18.27
CA ARG A 94 -9.86 13.48 18.30
C ARG A 94 -11.34 13.14 18.06
N GLU A 95 -12.27 13.78 18.76
CA GLU A 95 -13.71 13.54 18.59
C GLU A 95 -14.19 13.88 17.17
N GLN A 96 -13.73 15.00 16.61
CA GLN A 96 -13.99 15.35 15.21
C GLN A 96 -13.42 14.30 14.25
N SER A 97 -12.23 13.75 14.53
CA SER A 97 -11.64 12.71 13.68
C SER A 97 -12.47 11.43 13.68
N GLN A 98 -13.07 11.09 14.82
CA GLN A 98 -13.95 9.93 14.97
C GLN A 98 -15.25 10.11 14.18
N ALA A 99 -15.77 11.34 14.10
CA ALA A 99 -16.92 11.67 13.25
C ALA A 99 -16.60 11.45 11.76
N PHE A 100 -15.44 11.90 11.27
CA PHE A 100 -15.01 11.63 9.89
C PHE A 100 -14.78 10.13 9.63
N LYS A 101 -14.25 9.40 10.62
CA LYS A 101 -14.16 7.94 10.52
C LYS A 101 -15.53 7.29 10.41
N ALA A 102 -16.51 7.72 11.20
CA ALA A 102 -17.87 7.21 11.13
C ALA A 102 -18.49 7.45 9.74
N GLN A 103 -18.33 8.66 9.20
CA GLN A 103 -18.74 8.98 7.84
C GLN A 103 -18.04 8.09 6.80
N GLY A 104 -16.74 7.83 6.96
CA GLY A 104 -16.00 6.92 6.10
C GLY A 104 -16.53 5.50 6.14
N ASN A 105 -16.93 5.03 7.33
CA ASN A 105 -17.55 3.72 7.51
C ASN A 105 -18.93 3.63 6.85
N ASP A 106 -19.73 4.71 6.93
CA ASP A 106 -21.04 4.76 6.27
C ASP A 106 -20.88 4.68 4.74
N HIS A 107 -20.00 5.52 4.15
CA HIS A 107 -19.66 5.45 2.73
C HIS A 107 -19.12 4.07 2.33
N PHE A 108 -18.29 3.44 3.17
CA PHE A 108 -17.80 2.10 2.94
C PHE A 108 -18.95 1.08 2.95
N GLY A 109 -19.85 1.14 3.94
CA GLY A 109 -21.02 0.26 3.98
C GLY A 109 -21.93 0.39 2.75
N GLU A 110 -22.00 1.58 2.16
CA GLU A 110 -22.78 1.89 0.95
C GLU A 110 -22.07 1.55 -0.37
N GLY A 111 -20.78 1.21 -0.32
CA GLY A 111 -19.98 0.91 -1.50
C GLY A 111 -19.32 2.12 -2.18
N PHE A 112 -19.40 3.29 -1.56
CA PHE A 112 -18.74 4.53 -2.01
C PHE A 112 -17.30 4.57 -1.54
N TRP A 113 -16.46 3.72 -2.14
CA TRP A 113 -15.08 3.48 -1.69
C TRP A 113 -14.17 4.71 -1.80
N TYR A 114 -14.37 5.55 -2.81
CA TYR A 114 -13.58 6.78 -2.99
C TYR A 114 -13.90 7.81 -1.90
N GLU A 115 -15.19 8.00 -1.62
CA GLU A 115 -15.72 8.86 -0.58
C GLU A 115 -15.32 8.34 0.81
N ALA A 116 -15.31 7.02 1.01
CA ALA A 116 -14.79 6.40 2.22
C ALA A 116 -13.31 6.74 2.44
N ALA A 117 -12.46 6.52 1.42
CA ALA A 117 -11.03 6.84 1.50
C ALA A 117 -10.79 8.34 1.77
N HIS A 118 -11.61 9.22 1.18
CA HIS A 118 -11.56 10.65 1.41
C HIS A 118 -11.94 11.04 2.84
N SER A 119 -13.01 10.46 3.39
CA SER A 119 -13.42 10.67 4.78
C SER A 119 -12.37 10.18 5.78
N TYR A 120 -11.75 9.01 5.56
CA TYR A 120 -10.65 8.54 6.41
C TYR A 120 -9.40 9.43 6.31
N THR A 121 -9.15 10.02 5.13
CA THR A 121 -8.06 10.99 4.97
C THR A 121 -8.29 12.22 5.82
N LYS A 122 -9.52 12.79 5.80
CA LYS A 122 -9.87 13.89 6.71
C LYS A 122 -9.70 13.52 8.17
N ALA A 123 -10.11 12.30 8.55
CA ALA A 123 -9.90 11.80 9.92
C ALA A 123 -8.40 11.80 10.29
N LEU A 124 -7.52 11.34 9.41
CA LEU A 124 -6.07 11.35 9.61
C LEU A 124 -5.45 12.77 9.61
N ASP A 125 -5.99 13.68 8.82
CA ASP A 125 -5.50 15.05 8.76
C ASP A 125 -5.70 15.75 10.10
N ILE A 126 -6.85 15.55 10.74
CA ILE A 126 -7.18 16.25 12.00
C ILE A 126 -6.86 15.45 13.27
N CYS A 127 -6.74 14.11 13.20
CA CYS A 127 -6.47 13.29 14.38
C CYS A 127 -5.06 13.56 14.93
N PRO A 128 -4.93 14.05 16.18
CA PRO A 128 -3.61 14.35 16.73
C PRO A 128 -2.66 13.15 16.73
N LEU A 129 -1.36 13.41 16.53
CA LEU A 129 -0.31 12.40 16.39
C LEU A 129 -0.18 11.50 17.62
N MET A 130 -0.53 12.01 18.81
CA MET A 130 -0.50 11.24 20.05
C MET A 130 -1.53 10.09 20.09
N TYR A 131 -2.62 10.17 19.32
CA TYR A 131 -3.66 9.14 19.29
C TYR A 131 -3.33 8.04 18.28
N THR A 132 -2.20 7.37 18.48
CA THR A 132 -1.64 6.37 17.56
C THR A 132 -2.61 5.23 17.24
N SER A 133 -3.36 4.75 18.22
CA SER A 133 -4.37 3.70 18.05
C SER A 133 -5.50 4.10 17.09
N ASP A 134 -6.02 5.33 17.23
CA ASP A 134 -7.07 5.86 16.36
C ASP A 134 -6.51 6.06 14.94
N ARG A 135 -5.33 6.66 14.82
CA ARG A 135 -4.65 6.85 13.54
C ARG A 135 -4.40 5.51 12.82
N ALA A 136 -3.92 4.49 13.53
CA ALA A 136 -3.68 3.17 12.94
C ALA A 136 -4.98 2.52 12.44
N THR A 137 -6.08 2.74 13.17
CA THR A 137 -7.41 2.30 12.76
C THR A 137 -7.87 3.01 11.48
N TYR A 138 -7.67 4.32 11.39
CA TYR A 138 -8.07 5.11 10.21
C TYR A 138 -7.24 4.74 8.97
N LEU A 139 -5.92 4.56 9.14
CA LEU A 139 -5.04 4.05 8.09
C LEU A 139 -5.50 2.66 7.62
N SER A 140 -5.78 1.75 8.55
CA SER A 140 -6.29 0.43 8.21
C SER A 140 -7.58 0.49 7.40
N ASN A 141 -8.54 1.33 7.82
CA ASN A 141 -9.83 1.46 7.13
C ASN A 141 -9.70 2.14 5.77
N ARG A 142 -8.81 3.13 5.64
CA ARG A 142 -8.47 3.71 4.34
C ARG A 142 -7.81 2.70 3.40
N ALA A 143 -6.92 1.84 3.92
CA ALA A 143 -6.36 0.73 3.16
C ALA A 143 -7.44 -0.25 2.67
N ALA A 144 -8.47 -0.52 3.46
CA ALA A 144 -9.61 -1.33 3.02
C ALA A 144 -10.36 -0.68 1.84
N ALA A 145 -10.56 0.64 1.89
CA ALA A 145 -11.16 1.38 0.78
C ALA A 145 -10.27 1.32 -0.47
N TYR A 146 -8.95 1.45 -0.32
CA TYR A 146 -8.01 1.28 -1.44
C TYR A 146 -7.98 -0.14 -2.01
N ILE A 147 -8.11 -1.17 -1.17
CA ILE A 147 -8.27 -2.56 -1.64
C ILE A 147 -9.52 -2.70 -2.50
N LYS A 148 -10.65 -2.13 -2.09
CA LYS A 148 -11.88 -2.13 -2.91
C LYS A 148 -11.73 -1.35 -4.22
N LEU A 149 -10.89 -0.32 -4.23
CA LEU A 149 -10.50 0.43 -5.44
C LEU A 149 -9.38 -0.24 -6.25
N ARG A 150 -8.81 -1.36 -5.78
CA ARG A 150 -7.63 -2.03 -6.35
C ARG A 150 -6.39 -1.14 -6.45
N ASP A 151 -6.26 -0.16 -5.56
CA ASP A 151 -5.05 0.67 -5.43
C ASP A 151 -4.11 0.03 -4.41
N TRP A 152 -3.49 -1.09 -4.81
CA TRP A 152 -2.73 -1.97 -3.93
C TRP A 152 -1.54 -1.28 -3.28
N GLU A 153 -0.85 -0.40 -4.02
CA GLU A 153 0.31 0.32 -3.50
C GLU A 153 -0.06 1.24 -2.35
N LYS A 154 -1.16 2.01 -2.49
CA LYS A 154 -1.64 2.87 -1.38
C LYS A 154 -2.15 2.07 -0.20
N ALA A 155 -2.80 0.93 -0.46
CA ALA A 155 -3.21 0.03 0.63
C ALA A 155 -2.00 -0.51 1.40
N ILE A 156 -0.91 -0.86 0.70
CA ILE A 156 0.35 -1.29 1.31
C ILE A 156 0.98 -0.18 2.14
N GLU A 157 1.03 1.06 1.61
CA GLU A 157 1.56 2.23 2.31
C GLU A 157 0.80 2.47 3.62
N ASP A 158 -0.54 2.57 3.55
CA ASP A 158 -1.39 2.78 4.72
C ASP A 158 -1.25 1.66 5.76
N CYS A 159 -1.23 0.39 5.32
CA CYS A 159 -1.06 -0.73 6.24
C CYS A 159 0.33 -0.75 6.89
N SER A 160 1.36 -0.37 6.14
CA SER A 160 2.73 -0.31 6.65
C SER A 160 2.88 0.79 7.69
N GLU A 161 2.32 1.98 7.43
CA GLU A 161 2.30 3.07 8.41
C GLU A 161 1.50 2.68 9.66
N ALA A 162 0.33 2.02 9.50
CA ALA A 162 -0.47 1.55 10.63
C ALA A 162 0.31 0.56 11.52
N LEU A 163 1.07 -0.35 10.91
CA LEU A 163 1.90 -1.30 11.65
C LEU A 163 3.09 -0.61 12.33
N GLU A 164 3.72 0.38 11.68
CA GLU A 164 4.84 1.15 12.23
C GLU A 164 4.43 1.95 13.48
N ILE A 165 3.24 2.58 13.48
CA ILE A 165 2.74 3.35 14.64
C ILE A 165 2.12 2.48 15.73
N GLY A 166 2.07 1.15 15.53
CA GLY A 166 1.59 0.19 16.54
C GLY A 166 0.09 -0.07 16.48
N ALA A 167 -0.40 -0.57 15.34
CA ALA A 167 -1.80 -0.97 15.19
C ALA A 167 -2.27 -1.93 16.30
N PRO A 168 -3.48 -1.73 16.86
CA PRO A 168 -3.99 -2.51 17.98
C PRO A 168 -4.48 -3.92 17.59
N ASN A 169 -4.58 -4.22 16.29
CA ASN A 169 -5.08 -5.49 15.77
C ASN A 169 -4.29 -5.92 14.52
N ASP A 170 -4.56 -7.13 14.05
CA ASP A 170 -3.92 -7.79 12.92
C ASP A 170 -4.52 -7.41 11.54
N LYS A 171 -5.60 -6.61 11.49
CA LYS A 171 -6.27 -6.24 10.24
C LYS A 171 -5.32 -5.54 9.25
N PRO A 172 -4.44 -4.58 9.63
CA PRO A 172 -3.47 -4.01 8.71
C PRO A 172 -2.51 -5.06 8.14
N LEU A 173 -2.09 -6.05 8.94
CA LEU A 173 -1.20 -7.11 8.48
C LEU A 173 -1.89 -8.01 7.45
N GLU A 174 -3.14 -8.41 7.70
CA GLU A 174 -3.92 -9.19 6.73
C GLU A 174 -4.21 -8.41 5.44
N ARG A 175 -4.56 -7.12 5.56
CA ARG A 175 -4.80 -6.23 4.41
C ARG A 175 -3.53 -6.00 3.59
N ARG A 176 -2.37 -5.87 4.24
CA ARG A 176 -1.07 -5.74 3.57
C ARG A 176 -0.67 -7.03 2.85
N ALA A 177 -0.81 -8.17 3.52
CA ALA A 177 -0.57 -9.48 2.90
C ALA A 177 -1.44 -9.70 1.65
N HIS A 178 -2.72 -9.32 1.74
CA HIS A 178 -3.65 -9.38 0.62
C HIS A 178 -3.22 -8.46 -0.54
N SER A 179 -2.83 -7.22 -0.23
CA SER A 179 -2.41 -6.25 -1.24
C SER A 179 -1.09 -6.63 -1.91
N TYR A 180 -0.11 -7.13 -1.15
CA TYR A 180 1.12 -7.70 -1.71
C TYR A 180 0.84 -8.90 -2.61
N ALA A 181 -0.14 -9.74 -2.27
CA ALA A 181 -0.52 -10.87 -3.10
C ALA A 181 -1.13 -10.49 -4.47
N GLN A 182 -1.47 -9.21 -4.70
CA GLN A 182 -1.94 -8.72 -5.99
C GLN A 182 -0.82 -8.18 -6.89
N LEU A 183 0.40 -8.06 -6.36
CA LEU A 183 1.56 -7.49 -7.04
C LEU A 183 2.64 -8.56 -7.19
N GLU A 184 2.91 -8.99 -8.42
CA GLU A 184 3.78 -10.12 -8.71
C GLU A 184 5.22 -9.93 -8.20
N GLU A 185 5.71 -8.70 -8.18
CA GLU A 185 7.01 -8.34 -7.62
C GLU A 185 7.04 -8.30 -6.08
N LYS A 186 5.89 -8.52 -5.42
CA LYS A 186 5.72 -8.46 -3.96
C LYS A 186 5.27 -9.79 -3.32
N TYR A 187 5.22 -10.87 -4.07
CA TYR A 187 4.73 -12.17 -3.56
C TYR A 187 5.54 -12.67 -2.36
N GLU A 188 6.84 -12.42 -2.31
CA GLU A 188 7.67 -12.75 -1.16
C GLU A 188 7.18 -12.06 0.11
N GLN A 189 6.94 -10.74 0.06
CA GLN A 189 6.40 -10.00 1.21
C GLN A 189 5.00 -10.47 1.61
N ALA A 190 4.16 -10.86 0.63
CA ALA A 190 2.86 -11.44 0.93
C ALA A 190 2.98 -12.74 1.74
N VAL A 191 3.92 -13.61 1.37
CA VAL A 191 4.20 -14.86 2.10
C VAL A 191 4.68 -14.56 3.52
N GLU A 192 5.58 -13.60 3.70
CA GLU A 192 6.09 -13.22 5.03
C GLU A 192 4.97 -12.74 5.96
N ASP A 193 4.07 -11.88 5.47
CA ASP A 193 2.94 -11.39 6.27
C ASP A 193 1.93 -12.52 6.56
N TYR A 194 1.61 -13.38 5.59
CA TYR A 194 0.72 -14.52 5.83
C TYR A 194 1.34 -15.57 6.78
N GLU A 195 2.64 -15.81 6.72
CA GLU A 195 3.33 -16.69 7.67
C GLU A 195 3.32 -16.09 9.08
N SER A 196 3.43 -14.77 9.19
CA SER A 196 3.29 -14.06 10.46
C SER A 196 1.87 -14.19 11.02
N LEU A 197 0.84 -14.02 10.19
CA LEU A 197 -0.56 -14.25 10.57
C LEU A 197 -0.83 -15.71 10.95
N LEU A 198 -0.25 -16.68 10.24
CA LEU A 198 -0.41 -18.10 10.56
C LEU A 198 0.24 -18.47 11.90
N LYS A 199 1.35 -17.83 12.28
CA LYS A 199 1.94 -17.97 13.63
C LYS A 199 0.98 -17.48 14.72
N MET A 200 0.27 -16.37 14.48
CA MET A 200 -0.72 -15.83 15.42
C MET A 200 -2.01 -16.66 15.44
N TYR A 201 -2.42 -17.20 14.30
CA TYR A 201 -3.67 -17.96 14.13
C TYR A 201 -3.41 -19.31 13.43
N PRO A 202 -2.84 -20.32 14.12
CA PRO A 202 -2.40 -21.58 13.49
C PRO A 202 -3.50 -22.40 12.81
N ASN A 203 -4.76 -22.19 13.19
CA ASN A 203 -5.91 -22.94 12.67
C ASN A 203 -6.55 -22.31 11.42
N ARG A 204 -6.04 -21.17 10.95
CA ARG A 204 -6.54 -20.46 9.76
C ARG A 204 -6.03 -21.12 8.47
N LYS A 205 -6.81 -22.09 7.98
CA LYS A 205 -6.51 -22.86 6.75
C LYS A 205 -6.43 -21.98 5.49
N ASP A 206 -7.12 -20.85 5.49
CA ASP A 206 -7.08 -19.87 4.41
C ASP A 206 -5.67 -19.30 4.21
N TYR A 207 -4.92 -19.02 5.29
CA TYR A 207 -3.53 -18.56 5.18
C TYR A 207 -2.61 -19.65 4.62
N VAL A 208 -2.78 -20.90 5.05
CA VAL A 208 -2.00 -22.03 4.50
C VAL A 208 -2.17 -22.15 2.99
N LYS A 209 -3.42 -22.04 2.51
CA LYS A 209 -3.72 -22.07 1.07
C LYS A 209 -3.08 -20.88 0.35
N LYS A 210 -3.28 -19.64 0.84
CA LYS A 210 -2.70 -18.43 0.25
C LYS A 210 -1.17 -18.52 0.14
N ILE A 211 -0.49 -19.02 1.18
CA ILE A 211 0.97 -19.23 1.17
C ILE A 211 1.37 -20.24 0.10
N ALA A 212 0.65 -21.37 -0.02
CA ALA A 212 0.94 -22.39 -1.02
C ALA A 212 0.77 -21.86 -2.45
N ASP A 213 -0.35 -21.17 -2.71
CA ASP A 213 -0.67 -20.57 -4.00
C ASP A 213 0.40 -19.53 -4.39
N LEU A 214 0.81 -18.67 -3.45
CA LEU A 214 1.89 -17.69 -3.66
C LEU A 214 3.24 -18.34 -3.93
N LYS A 215 3.61 -19.40 -3.21
CA LYS A 215 4.87 -20.12 -3.44
C LYS A 215 4.90 -20.77 -4.83
N GLN A 216 3.77 -21.27 -5.31
CA GLN A 216 3.64 -21.76 -6.68
C GLN A 216 3.82 -20.61 -7.68
N ALA A 217 3.13 -19.47 -7.48
CA ALA A 217 3.24 -18.31 -8.35
C ALA A 217 4.66 -17.74 -8.42
N ILE A 218 5.39 -17.69 -7.31
CA ILE A 218 6.81 -17.30 -7.26
C ILE A 218 7.66 -18.24 -8.12
N ASN A 219 7.45 -19.56 -8.01
CA ASN A 219 8.20 -20.53 -8.81
C ASN A 219 7.91 -20.36 -10.32
N GLU A 220 6.65 -20.17 -10.69
CA GLU A 220 6.24 -19.93 -12.08
C GLU A 220 6.84 -18.63 -12.64
N ARG A 221 6.81 -17.53 -11.86
CA ARG A 221 7.45 -16.25 -12.19
C ARG A 221 8.95 -16.43 -12.41
N ASN A 222 9.63 -17.14 -11.51
CA ASN A 222 11.08 -17.37 -11.59
C ASN A 222 11.46 -18.21 -12.80
N GLU A 223 10.71 -19.27 -13.10
CA GLU A 223 10.95 -20.09 -14.30
C GLU A 223 10.65 -19.32 -15.59
N ARG A 224 9.64 -18.44 -15.60
CA ARG A 224 9.40 -17.53 -16.73
C ARG A 224 10.57 -16.58 -16.95
N MET A 225 11.02 -15.87 -15.91
CA MET A 225 12.18 -14.98 -15.98
C MET A 225 13.45 -15.70 -16.43
N LYS A 226 13.68 -16.93 -15.95
CA LYS A 226 14.80 -17.78 -16.35
C LYS A 226 14.77 -18.10 -17.84
N ARG A 227 13.60 -18.48 -18.39
CA ARG A 227 13.44 -18.75 -19.83
C ARG A 227 13.74 -17.51 -20.67
N GLU A 228 13.19 -16.36 -20.27
CA GLU A 228 13.43 -15.09 -20.97
C GLU A 228 14.91 -14.69 -20.94
N MET A 229 15.57 -14.84 -19.78
CA MET A 229 16.99 -14.56 -19.65
C MET A 229 17.84 -15.49 -20.54
N ILE A 230 17.54 -16.78 -20.57
CA ILE A 230 18.22 -17.75 -21.44
C ILE A 230 18.02 -17.37 -22.91
N SER A 231 16.82 -16.96 -23.31
CA SER A 231 16.54 -16.51 -24.68
C SER A 231 17.40 -15.30 -25.05
N LYS A 232 17.42 -14.26 -24.21
CA LYS A 232 18.23 -13.06 -24.44
C LYS A 232 19.73 -13.37 -24.52
N LEU A 233 20.22 -14.29 -23.67
CA LEU A 233 21.60 -14.74 -23.71
C LEU A 233 21.93 -15.49 -25.00
N LYS A 234 21.00 -16.32 -25.50
CA LYS A 234 21.15 -16.99 -26.80
C LYS A 234 21.20 -15.99 -27.94
N ASP A 235 20.33 -14.99 -27.94
CA ASP A 235 20.31 -13.94 -28.98
C ASP A 235 21.63 -13.15 -28.99
N LEU A 236 22.15 -12.80 -27.82
CA LEU A 236 23.46 -12.15 -27.69
C LEU A 236 24.60 -13.05 -28.20
N GLY A 237 24.59 -14.33 -27.83
CA GLY A 237 25.55 -15.30 -28.34
C GLY A 237 25.49 -15.43 -29.86
N ASN A 238 24.29 -15.53 -30.43
CA ASN A 238 24.07 -15.60 -31.87
C ASN A 238 24.54 -14.34 -32.59
N MET A 239 24.36 -13.15 -32.01
CA MET A 239 24.89 -11.91 -32.57
C MET A 239 26.42 -11.94 -32.69
N CYS A 240 27.12 -12.46 -31.69
CA CYS A 240 28.58 -12.59 -31.70
C CYS A 240 29.07 -13.71 -32.64
N LEU A 241 28.30 -14.78 -32.79
CA LEU A 241 28.67 -15.96 -33.57
C LEU A 241 28.34 -15.85 -35.07
N LYS A 242 27.34 -15.03 -35.42
CA LYS A 242 26.86 -14.86 -36.80
C LYS A 242 27.96 -14.45 -37.80
N PRO A 243 28.91 -13.53 -37.50
CA PRO A 243 30.03 -13.22 -38.40
C PRO A 243 30.94 -14.41 -38.73
N PHE A 244 30.93 -15.45 -37.90
CA PHE A 244 31.70 -16.68 -38.08
C PHE A 244 30.88 -17.81 -38.71
N GLY A 245 29.63 -17.56 -39.12
CA GLY A 245 28.73 -18.59 -39.63
C GLY A 245 28.25 -19.58 -38.55
N LEU A 246 28.32 -19.20 -37.28
CA LEU A 246 27.96 -20.04 -36.13
C LEU A 246 26.70 -19.53 -35.41
N SER A 247 26.07 -20.40 -34.64
CA SER A 247 24.93 -20.15 -33.74
C SER A 247 25.16 -20.88 -32.41
N THR A 248 24.53 -20.40 -31.35
CA THR A 248 24.47 -21.07 -30.04
C THR A 248 23.85 -22.47 -30.14
N ASP A 249 23.04 -22.73 -31.17
CA ASP A 249 22.46 -24.05 -31.41
C ASP A 249 23.47 -25.07 -31.99
N ASN A 250 24.60 -24.59 -32.54
CA ASN A 250 25.71 -25.45 -33.00
C ASN A 250 26.47 -26.09 -31.84
N PHE A 251 26.22 -25.66 -30.59
CA PHE A 251 26.91 -26.16 -29.42
C PHE A 251 25.98 -26.99 -28.53
N GLU A 252 26.52 -27.99 -27.86
CA GLU A 252 25.86 -28.78 -26.83
C GLU A 252 26.71 -28.86 -25.57
N MET A 253 26.06 -28.91 -24.41
CA MET A 253 26.74 -29.13 -23.13
C MET A 253 26.69 -30.62 -22.79
N VAL A 254 27.85 -31.24 -22.62
CA VAL A 254 28.01 -32.64 -22.23
C VAL A 254 28.52 -32.71 -20.79
N GLN A 255 27.75 -33.37 -19.91
CA GLN A 255 28.15 -33.58 -18.52
C GLN A 255 29.22 -34.68 -18.44
N GLN A 256 30.34 -34.39 -17.79
CA GLN A 256 31.48 -35.30 -17.65
C GLN A 256 31.36 -36.14 -16.36
N PRO A 257 31.91 -37.36 -16.32
CA PRO A 257 32.02 -38.15 -15.09
C PRO A 257 32.88 -37.40 -14.07
N GLY A 258 32.28 -36.87 -13.01
CA GLY A 258 32.93 -35.96 -12.06
C GLY A 258 32.19 -34.62 -11.85
N GLY A 259 31.09 -34.39 -12.57
CA GLY A 259 30.17 -33.28 -12.33
C GLY A 259 30.49 -31.98 -13.08
N GLY A 260 31.60 -31.92 -13.84
CA GLY A 260 31.91 -30.82 -14.75
C GLY A 260 31.11 -30.87 -16.06
N TYR A 261 31.03 -29.74 -16.76
CA TYR A 261 30.40 -29.63 -18.09
C TYR A 261 31.45 -29.29 -19.15
N SER A 262 31.38 -29.93 -20.31
CA SER A 262 32.16 -29.62 -21.51
C SER A 262 31.22 -29.09 -22.60
N ILE A 263 31.67 -28.12 -23.39
CA ILE A 263 30.93 -27.61 -24.55
C ILE A 263 31.53 -28.23 -25.81
N SER A 264 30.73 -29.02 -26.53
CA SER A 264 31.10 -29.60 -27.83
C SER A 264 30.28 -28.98 -28.95
N MET A 265 30.81 -28.99 -30.17
CA MET A 265 30.05 -28.64 -31.36
C MET A 265 29.24 -29.85 -31.80
N LYS A 266 27.95 -29.65 -32.12
CA LYS A 266 27.12 -30.67 -32.77
C LYS A 266 27.69 -30.93 -34.17
N LYS A 267 27.84 -32.22 -34.50
CA LYS A 267 28.26 -32.66 -35.84
C LYS A 267 27.18 -32.43 -36.88
#